data_AF-A0A653K3U8-F1
#
_entry.id   AF-A0A653K3U8-F1
#
_cell.length_a   1.000
_cell.length_b   1.000
_cell.length_c   1.000
_cell.angle_alpha   90.00
_cell.angle_beta   90.00
_cell.angle_gamma   90.00
#
_symmetry.space_group_name_H-M   'P 1'
#
loop_
_entity.id
_entity.type
_entity.pdbx_description
1 polymer ?
#
loop_
_entity_poly.entity_id
_entity_poly.type
_entity_poly.pdbx_seq_one_letter_code
_entity_poly.pdbx_strand_id
1 'polypeptide(L)'
;MALINCKECGVQVSTQAKACPSCGAKVKKPTSVLTWIILGLVVFGVFGAMLGGGNGSNGNTASTAPALSPKEQALQDLEFKFDWSKGGFGNIMMIDMTIKNNGTKDIKDFTVECDHSSNSGTKIDSNKRVVYEVVKAGETKKMKEFNMGFIHSQAASSSCGITDIVVM
;
A
#
# COMPACT_ATOMS: atom_id res chain seq x y z
N MET A 1 3.02 -11.48 -24.87
CA MET A 1 1.77 -12.24 -24.69
C MET A 1 1.88 -13.53 -25.47
N ALA A 2 1.64 -14.70 -24.86
CA ALA A 2 1.65 -15.98 -25.59
C ALA A 2 0.24 -16.28 -26.12
N LEU A 3 0.15 -16.61 -27.41
CA LEU A 3 -1.06 -17.06 -28.08
C LEU A 3 -1.05 -18.58 -28.18
N ILE A 4 -2.19 -19.22 -27.97
CA ILE A 4 -2.40 -20.66 -28.14
C ILE A 4 -3.57 -20.91 -29.08
N ASN A 5 -3.50 -22.00 -29.83
CA ASN A 5 -4.63 -22.40 -30.68
C ASN A 5 -5.75 -22.99 -29.81
N CYS A 6 -6.97 -22.52 -30.04
CA CYS A 6 -8.16 -23.14 -29.45
C CYS A 6 -8.26 -24.60 -29.90
N LYS A 7 -8.44 -25.53 -28.96
CA LYS A 7 -8.51 -26.96 -29.27
C LYS A 7 -9.76 -27.38 -30.04
N GLU A 8 -10.81 -26.55 -30.02
CA GLU A 8 -12.07 -26.85 -30.71
C GLU A 8 -12.17 -26.18 -32.08
N CYS A 9 -11.89 -24.88 -32.15
CA CYS A 9 -12.08 -24.09 -33.38
C CYS A 9 -10.78 -23.70 -34.09
N GLY A 10 -9.60 -24.01 -33.53
CA GLY A 10 -8.30 -23.75 -34.15
C GLY A 10 -7.86 -22.27 -34.19
N VAL A 11 -8.71 -21.33 -33.79
CA VAL A 11 -8.38 -19.90 -33.78
C VAL A 11 -7.35 -19.58 -32.70
N GLN A 12 -6.44 -18.64 -32.97
CA GLN A 12 -5.45 -18.17 -32.00
C GLN A 12 -6.11 -17.36 -30.88
N VAL A 13 -5.88 -17.76 -29.64
CA VAL A 13 -6.45 -17.14 -28.44
C VAL A 13 -5.35 -16.82 -27.45
N SER A 14 -5.51 -15.72 -26.71
CA SER A 14 -4.60 -15.38 -25.62
C SER A 14 -4.61 -16.45 -24.52
N THR A 15 -3.43 -16.81 -24.01
CA THR A 15 -3.29 -17.73 -22.85
C THR A 15 -3.91 -17.19 -21.57
N GLN A 16 -4.31 -15.90 -21.54
CA GLN A 16 -5.01 -15.26 -20.43
C GLN A 16 -6.54 -15.26 -20.57
N ALA A 17 -7.08 -15.61 -21.75
CA ALA A 17 -8.53 -15.64 -21.96
C ALA A 17 -9.17 -16.78 -21.16
N LYS A 18 -10.28 -16.50 -20.46
CA LYS A 18 -11.03 -17.52 -19.69
C LYS A 18 -11.82 -18.47 -20.61
N ALA A 19 -12.27 -17.97 -21.75
CA ALA A 19 -12.99 -18.72 -22.77
C ALA A 19 -12.61 -18.20 -24.17
N CYS A 20 -12.73 -19.05 -25.19
CA CYS A 20 -12.48 -18.67 -26.57
C CYS A 20 -13.60 -17.73 -27.06
N PRO A 21 -13.29 -16.56 -27.64
CA PRO A 21 -14.30 -15.62 -28.11
C PRO A 21 -15.04 -16.10 -29.37
N SER A 22 -14.47 -17.02 -30.16
CA SER A 22 -15.11 -17.54 -31.39
C SER A 22 -16.02 -18.73 -31.16
N CYS A 23 -15.78 -19.57 -30.15
CA CYS A 23 -16.58 -20.78 -29.93
C CYS A 23 -17.04 -21.00 -28.48
N GLY A 24 -16.62 -20.16 -27.53
CA GLY A 24 -17.00 -20.27 -26.12
C GLY A 24 -16.27 -21.36 -25.32
N ALA A 25 -15.41 -22.17 -25.95
CA ALA A 25 -14.66 -23.23 -25.29
C ALA A 25 -13.78 -22.70 -24.14
N LYS A 26 -13.74 -23.40 -23.00
CA LYS A 26 -12.86 -23.04 -21.88
C LYS A 26 -11.40 -23.27 -22.26
N VAL A 27 -10.60 -22.21 -22.17
CA VAL A 27 -9.17 -22.26 -22.50
C VAL A 27 -8.40 -22.82 -21.29
N LYS A 28 -7.85 -24.03 -21.43
CA LYS A 28 -7.00 -24.64 -20.39
C LYS A 28 -5.60 -24.04 -20.44
N LYS A 29 -5.17 -23.43 -19.34
CA LYS A 29 -3.82 -22.84 -19.21
C LYS A 29 -2.77 -23.97 -19.21
N PRO A 30 -1.68 -23.89 -19.99
CA PRO A 30 -0.56 -24.80 -19.83
C PRO A 30 0.11 -24.49 -18.49
N THR A 31 -0.08 -25.37 -17.50
CA THR A 31 0.67 -25.30 -16.25
C THR A 31 2.13 -25.57 -16.58
N SER A 32 3.00 -24.59 -16.30
CA SER A 32 4.43 -24.69 -16.58
C SER A 32 5.02 -25.86 -15.81
N VAL A 33 5.79 -26.72 -16.51
CA VAL A 33 6.50 -27.86 -15.92
C VAL A 33 7.38 -27.42 -14.72
N LEU A 34 7.82 -26.16 -14.73
CA LEU A 34 8.56 -25.52 -13.64
C LEU A 34 7.75 -25.46 -12.33
N THR A 35 6.42 -25.26 -12.40
CA THR A 35 5.54 -25.27 -11.22
C THR A 35 5.48 -26.65 -10.58
N TRP A 36 5.56 -27.72 -11.38
CA TRP A 36 5.62 -29.09 -10.85
C TRP A 36 6.97 -29.43 -10.20
N ILE A 37 8.08 -28.92 -10.74
CA ILE A 37 9.42 -29.11 -10.15
C ILE A 37 9.52 -28.43 -8.78
N ILE A 38 9.00 -27.20 -8.65
CA ILE A 38 9.01 -26.46 -7.37
C ILE A 38 8.12 -27.15 -6.34
N LEU A 39 6.94 -27.64 -6.73
CA LEU A 39 6.06 -28.39 -5.84
C LEU A 39 6.74 -29.69 -5.34
N GLY A 40 7.43 -30.41 -6.24
CA GLY A 40 8.19 -31.61 -5.90
C GLY A 40 9.30 -31.34 -4.89
N LEU A 41 10.06 -30.25 -5.05
CA LEU A 41 11.13 -29.85 -4.13
C LEU A 41 10.61 -29.48 -2.73
N VAL A 42 9.47 -28.79 -2.65
CA VAL A 42 8.86 -28.43 -1.36
C VAL A 42 8.39 -29.67 -0.60
N VAL A 43 7.76 -30.63 -1.29
CA VAL A 43 7.32 -31.88 -0.66
C VAL A 43 8.51 -32.75 -0.22
N PHE A 44 9.58 -32.81 -1.01
CA PHE A 44 10.80 -33.54 -0.63
C PHE A 44 11.57 -32.88 0.52
N GLY A 45 11.63 -31.55 0.56
CA GLY A 45 12.29 -30.81 1.63
C GLY A 45 11.62 -30.97 3.00
N VAL A 46 10.28 -31.07 3.02
CA VAL A 46 9.52 -31.31 4.25
C VAL A 46 9.67 -32.76 4.74
N PHE A 47 9.82 -33.74 3.84
CA PHE A 47 10.04 -35.14 4.21
C PHE A 47 11.47 -35.42 4.71
N GLY A 48 12.47 -34.69 4.19
CA GLY A 48 13.86 -34.79 4.66
C GLY A 48 14.09 -34.29 6.10
N ALA A 49 13.21 -33.44 6.62
CA ALA A 49 13.33 -32.86 7.96
C ALA A 49 12.88 -33.79 9.10
N MET A 50 12.24 -34.93 8.83
CA MET A 50 11.78 -35.87 9.87
C MET A 50 12.76 -37.00 10.23
N LEU A 51 13.95 -37.07 9.61
CA LEU A 51 14.94 -38.15 9.87
C LEU A 51 16.34 -37.65 10.30
N GLY A 52 16.46 -36.38 10.69
CA GLY A 52 17.75 -35.79 11.12
C GLY A 52 17.76 -35.42 12.60
N GLY A 53 17.83 -36.42 13.48
CA GLY A 53 18.18 -36.21 14.89
C GLY A 53 19.67 -35.88 15.03
N GLY A 54 19.99 -34.64 15.41
CA GLY A 54 21.35 -34.16 15.62
C GLY A 54 21.40 -33.10 16.72
N ASN A 55 21.85 -33.53 17.89
CA ASN A 55 22.07 -32.78 19.11
C ASN A 55 23.14 -31.67 18.92
N GLY A 56 22.86 -30.44 19.35
CA GLY A 56 23.92 -29.44 19.50
C GLY A 56 23.49 -27.98 19.46
N SER A 57 23.65 -27.34 20.62
CA SER A 57 23.96 -25.91 20.78
C SER A 57 22.78 -24.94 20.84
N ASN A 58 22.43 -24.69 22.11
CA ASN A 58 21.93 -23.46 22.69
C ASN A 58 22.39 -22.19 21.92
N GLY A 59 21.61 -21.80 20.91
CA GLY A 59 21.65 -20.49 20.29
C GLY A 59 20.39 -19.77 20.72
N ASN A 60 20.54 -18.84 21.65
CA ASN A 60 19.49 -17.96 22.12
C ASN A 60 19.07 -17.04 20.96
N THR A 61 18.28 -17.56 20.02
CA THR A 61 17.62 -16.76 18.99
C THR A 61 16.45 -16.09 19.68
N ALA A 62 16.76 -15.02 20.41
CA ALA A 62 15.80 -13.96 20.63
C ALA A 62 15.27 -13.58 19.24
N SER A 63 14.04 -13.98 18.94
CA SER A 63 13.25 -13.34 17.90
C SER A 63 13.17 -11.86 18.28
N THR A 64 14.13 -11.08 17.79
CA THR A 64 13.95 -9.65 17.66
C THR A 64 12.77 -9.49 16.72
N ALA A 65 11.58 -9.26 17.29
CA ALA A 65 10.52 -8.57 16.58
C ALA A 65 11.17 -7.36 15.89
N PRO A 66 10.82 -7.03 14.63
CA PRO A 66 11.38 -5.85 13.99
C PRO A 66 11.13 -4.67 14.92
N ALA A 67 12.20 -4.16 15.56
CA ALA A 67 12.08 -2.95 16.33
C ALA A 67 11.70 -1.88 15.31
N LEU A 68 10.49 -1.34 15.44
CA LEU A 68 10.00 -0.24 14.60
C LEU A 68 11.11 0.82 14.54
N SER A 69 11.42 1.33 13.35
CA SER A 69 12.45 2.36 13.28
C SER A 69 11.97 3.59 14.07
N PRO A 70 12.89 4.43 14.56
CA PRO A 70 12.52 5.66 15.27
C PRO A 70 11.51 6.53 14.52
N LYS A 71 11.53 6.47 13.18
CA LYS A 71 10.60 7.19 12.31
C LYS A 71 9.21 6.55 12.29
N GLU A 72 9.11 5.23 12.16
CA GLU A 72 7.80 4.55 12.20
C GLU A 72 7.12 4.68 13.56
N GLN A 73 7.91 4.68 14.65
CA GLN A 73 7.36 4.92 15.99
C GLN A 73 6.83 6.34 16.12
N ALA A 74 7.62 7.34 15.71
CA ALA A 74 7.19 8.73 15.75
C ALA A 74 5.93 8.99 14.90
N LEU A 75 5.75 8.30 13.76
CA LEU A 75 4.51 8.37 12.96
C LEU A 75 3.29 7.81 13.71
N GLN A 76 3.44 6.72 14.46
CA GLN A 76 2.35 6.10 15.23
C GLN A 76 1.91 6.95 16.42
N ASP A 77 2.82 7.76 16.97
CA ASP A 77 2.54 8.66 18.10
C ASP A 77 1.78 9.94 17.68
N LEU A 78 1.65 10.20 16.37
CA LEU A 78 0.91 11.35 15.86
C LEU A 78 -0.59 11.05 15.78
N GLU A 79 -1.40 11.91 16.40
CA GLU A 79 -2.83 11.96 16.16
C GLU A 79 -3.10 13.00 15.05
N PHE A 80 -3.57 12.54 13.90
CA PHE A 80 -3.93 13.37 12.75
C PHE A 80 -5.45 13.45 12.59
N LYS A 81 -5.99 14.66 12.71
CA LYS A 81 -7.39 14.98 12.40
C LYS A 81 -7.43 15.93 11.23
N PHE A 82 -8.35 15.68 10.30
CA PHE A 82 -8.52 16.55 9.15
C PHE A 82 -9.99 16.70 8.77
N ASP A 83 -10.28 17.88 8.24
CA ASP A 83 -11.47 18.19 7.47
C ASP A 83 -11.01 18.82 6.15
N TRP A 84 -11.79 18.66 5.09
CA TRP A 84 -11.43 19.20 3.79
C TRP A 84 -12.64 19.83 3.10
N SER A 85 -12.35 20.77 2.22
CA SER A 85 -13.34 21.44 1.39
C SER A 85 -12.77 21.74 0.01
N LYS A 86 -13.66 22.07 -0.92
CA LYS A 86 -13.29 22.48 -2.27
C LYS A 86 -13.30 24.01 -2.40
N GLY A 87 -12.13 24.59 -2.60
CA GLY A 87 -11.95 25.98 -3.02
C GLY A 87 -11.77 26.12 -4.55
N GLY A 88 -11.52 27.34 -5.02
CA GLY A 88 -11.08 27.63 -6.39
C GLY A 88 -11.98 27.00 -7.47
N PHE A 89 -13.26 27.38 -7.52
CA PHE A 89 -14.26 26.85 -8.46
C PHE A 89 -14.52 25.33 -8.34
N GLY A 90 -14.33 24.76 -7.15
CA GLY A 90 -14.61 23.35 -6.90
C GLY A 90 -13.49 22.39 -7.30
N ASN A 91 -12.30 22.93 -7.61
CA ASN A 91 -11.17 22.13 -8.13
C ASN A 91 -9.91 22.23 -7.27
N ILE A 92 -9.88 23.05 -6.22
CA ILE A 92 -8.72 23.15 -5.32
C ILE A 92 -9.10 22.53 -3.97
N MET A 93 -8.30 21.62 -3.45
CA MET A 93 -8.51 21.09 -2.11
C MET A 93 -7.91 22.02 -1.06
N MET A 94 -8.75 22.43 -0.12
CA MET A 94 -8.34 23.11 1.11
C MET A 94 -8.52 22.14 2.27
N ILE A 95 -7.49 21.97 3.10
CA ILE A 95 -7.52 21.08 4.27
C ILE A 95 -7.32 21.86 5.56
N ASP A 96 -8.21 21.62 6.52
CA ASP A 96 -8.08 22.01 7.91
C ASP A 96 -7.54 20.80 8.66
N MET A 97 -6.31 20.88 9.16
CA MET A 97 -5.64 19.78 9.82
C MET A 97 -5.19 20.13 11.24
N THR A 98 -5.36 19.17 12.14
CA THR A 98 -4.86 19.22 13.50
C THR A 98 -3.93 18.04 13.72
N ILE A 99 -2.70 18.33 14.12
CA ILE A 99 -1.66 17.34 14.39
C ILE A 99 -1.33 17.45 15.86
N LYS A 100 -1.45 16.34 16.59
CA LYS A 100 -1.00 16.25 17.97
C LYS A 100 0.12 15.24 18.07
N ASN A 101 1.28 15.70 18.50
CA ASN A 101 2.44 14.85 18.71
C ASN A 101 2.40 14.30 20.14
N ASN A 102 1.97 13.05 20.31
CA ASN A 102 1.99 12.39 21.63
C ASN A 102 3.34 11.73 21.93
N GLY A 103 4.30 11.82 21.00
CA GLY A 103 5.62 11.25 21.12
C GLY A 103 6.53 12.09 22.01
N THR A 104 7.77 11.61 22.13
CA THR A 104 8.82 12.24 22.96
C THR A 104 9.84 13.04 22.15
N LYS A 105 9.74 13.02 20.82
CA LYS A 105 10.64 13.69 19.88
C LYS A 105 9.92 14.77 19.11
N ASP A 106 10.63 15.83 18.83
CA ASP A 106 10.15 16.88 17.93
C ASP A 106 10.16 16.35 16.50
N ILE A 107 9.16 16.74 15.71
CA ILE A 107 9.06 16.37 14.30
C ILE A 107 8.93 17.61 13.43
N LYS A 108 9.40 17.53 12.19
CA LYS A 108 9.26 18.58 11.20
C LYS A 108 9.08 18.04 9.79
N ASP A 109 8.80 18.96 8.86
CA ASP A 109 8.81 18.71 7.41
C ASP A 109 7.99 17.46 7.05
N PHE A 110 6.75 17.40 7.54
CA PHE A 110 5.92 16.22 7.40
C PHE A 110 5.17 16.22 6.07
N THR A 111 4.95 15.03 5.52
CA THR A 111 4.26 14.85 4.24
C THR A 111 2.82 14.41 4.47
N VAL A 112 1.89 15.23 4.00
CA VAL A 112 0.46 14.91 3.95
C VAL A 112 0.13 14.36 2.58
N GLU A 113 -0.48 13.18 2.56
CA GLU A 113 -0.96 12.52 1.35
C GLU A 113 -2.46 12.28 1.48
N CYS A 114 -3.20 12.67 0.45
CA CYS A 114 -4.66 12.58 0.38
C CYS A 114 -5.06 11.80 -0.86
N ASP A 115 -5.86 10.75 -0.69
CA ASP A 115 -6.43 9.94 -1.75
C ASP A 115 -7.89 10.30 -2.00
N HIS A 116 -8.19 10.71 -3.23
CA HIS A 116 -9.50 11.21 -3.63
C HIS A 116 -10.32 10.14 -4.31
N SER A 117 -11.57 9.98 -3.88
CA SER A 117 -12.50 9.03 -4.47
C SER A 117 -13.74 9.73 -5.02
N SER A 118 -14.29 9.20 -6.11
CA SER A 118 -15.56 9.67 -6.66
C SER A 118 -16.76 9.10 -5.87
N ASN A 119 -17.98 9.50 -6.25
CA ASN A 119 -19.22 8.94 -5.70
C ASN A 119 -19.36 7.42 -5.94
N SER A 120 -18.62 6.83 -6.88
CA SER A 120 -18.61 5.37 -7.08
C SER A 120 -17.67 4.64 -6.11
N GLY A 121 -16.92 5.38 -5.27
CA GLY A 121 -15.88 4.83 -4.39
C GLY A 121 -14.57 4.50 -5.12
N THR A 122 -14.47 4.80 -6.41
CA THR A 122 -13.24 4.59 -7.18
C THR A 122 -12.25 5.70 -6.85
N LYS A 123 -11.01 5.34 -6.51
CA LYS A 123 -9.90 6.30 -6.40
C LYS A 123 -9.68 6.93 -7.77
N ILE A 124 -9.77 8.25 -7.85
CA ILE A 124 -9.64 9.01 -9.10
C ILE A 124 -8.38 9.88 -9.13
N ASP A 125 -7.85 10.24 -7.96
CA ASP A 125 -6.72 11.18 -7.85
C ASP A 125 -6.05 11.06 -6.47
N SER A 126 -4.91 11.73 -6.32
CA SER A 126 -4.22 11.89 -5.04
C SER A 126 -3.37 13.15 -5.02
N ASN A 127 -3.27 13.82 -3.87
CA ASN A 127 -2.31 14.92 -3.68
C ASN A 127 -1.32 14.60 -2.57
N LYS A 128 -0.07 15.01 -2.77
CA LYS A 128 1.01 14.87 -1.81
C LYS A 128 1.70 16.21 -1.62
N ARG A 129 1.79 16.67 -0.37
CA ARG A 129 2.44 17.95 -0.02
C ARG A 129 3.27 17.81 1.24
N VAL A 130 4.45 18.42 1.20
CA VAL A 130 5.28 18.60 2.39
C VAL A 130 4.84 19.88 3.09
N VAL A 131 4.64 19.78 4.39
CA VAL A 131 4.33 20.90 5.27
C VAL A 131 5.58 21.20 6.09
N TYR A 132 6.20 22.34 5.80
CA TYR A 132 7.45 22.79 6.41
C TYR A 132 7.19 23.46 7.77
N GLU A 133 6.74 22.66 8.72
CA GLU A 133 6.41 23.10 10.07
C GLU A 133 7.00 22.16 11.10
N VAL A 134 7.35 22.72 12.27
CA VAL A 134 7.78 21.95 13.44
C VAL A 134 6.59 21.69 14.36
N VAL A 135 6.48 20.46 14.88
CA VAL A 135 5.54 20.06 15.93
C VAL A 135 6.35 19.44 17.07
N LYS A 136 6.46 20.15 18.19
CA LYS A 136 7.23 19.69 19.35
C LYS A 136 6.57 18.49 20.02
N ALA A 137 7.36 17.73 20.79
CA ALA A 137 6.84 16.67 21.64
C ALA A 137 5.74 17.21 22.59
N GLY A 138 4.58 16.56 22.61
CA GLY A 138 3.41 16.98 23.39
C GLY A 138 2.61 18.16 22.81
N GLU A 139 3.05 18.76 21.70
CA GLU A 139 2.38 19.91 21.09
C GLU A 139 1.20 19.48 20.21
N THR A 140 0.15 20.31 20.19
CA THR A 140 -0.93 20.23 19.19
C THR A 140 -0.87 21.44 18.28
N LYS A 141 -0.67 21.20 16.98
CA LYS A 141 -0.62 22.24 15.95
C LYS A 141 -1.85 22.17 15.06
N LYS A 142 -2.45 23.33 14.82
CA LYS A 142 -3.63 23.49 13.96
C LYS A 142 -3.28 24.36 12.77
N MET A 143 -3.60 23.90 11.57
CA MET A 143 -3.45 24.65 10.33
C MET A 143 -4.78 24.62 9.61
N LYS A 144 -5.24 25.80 9.19
CA LYS A 144 -6.49 25.97 8.46
C LYS A 144 -6.22 26.36 7.03
N GLU A 145 -7.14 25.99 6.15
CA GLU A 145 -7.12 26.37 4.74
C GLU A 145 -5.78 26.07 4.06
N PHE A 146 -5.15 24.94 4.40
CA PHE A 146 -3.92 24.53 3.73
C PHE A 146 -4.25 24.07 2.31
N ASN A 147 -3.60 24.67 1.33
CA ASN A 147 -3.85 24.38 -0.09
C ASN A 147 -3.10 23.11 -0.52
N MET A 148 -3.83 22.03 -0.76
CA MET A 148 -3.27 20.76 -1.24
C MET A 148 -3.06 20.74 -2.77
N GLY A 149 -3.70 21.66 -3.49
CA GLY A 149 -3.61 21.82 -4.93
C GLY A 149 -4.87 21.40 -5.66
N PHE A 150 -4.75 21.22 -6.98
CA PHE A 150 -5.87 20.82 -7.81
C PHE A 150 -6.28 19.35 -7.58
N ILE A 151 -7.58 19.11 -7.65
CA ILE A 151 -8.22 17.79 -7.59
C ILE A 151 -9.16 17.60 -8.77
N HIS A 152 -9.42 16.34 -9.11
CA HIS A 152 -10.46 16.00 -10.07
C HIS A 152 -11.84 16.54 -9.63
N SER A 153 -12.60 17.13 -10.56
CA SER A 153 -13.90 17.78 -10.28
C SER A 153 -14.92 16.83 -9.62
N GLN A 154 -14.86 15.54 -9.97
CA GLN A 154 -15.71 14.47 -9.41
C GLN A 154 -15.27 13.95 -8.03
N ALA A 155 -14.25 14.53 -7.39
CA ALA A 155 -13.85 14.11 -6.04
C ALA A 155 -15.00 14.32 -5.06
N ALA A 156 -15.47 13.23 -4.44
CA ALA A 156 -16.59 13.24 -3.52
C ALA A 156 -16.15 13.04 -2.07
N SER A 157 -15.09 12.26 -1.86
CA SER A 157 -14.46 12.03 -0.56
C SER A 157 -12.94 12.03 -0.68
N SER A 158 -12.27 12.28 0.43
CA SER A 158 -10.81 12.26 0.54
C SER A 158 -10.40 11.56 1.82
N SER A 159 -9.39 10.68 1.73
CA SER A 159 -8.72 10.08 2.88
C SER A 159 -7.32 10.65 2.97
N CYS A 160 -7.01 11.36 4.05
CA CYS A 160 -5.71 11.99 4.25
C CYS A 160 -4.96 11.36 5.41
N GLY A 161 -3.64 11.29 5.29
CA GLY A 161 -2.75 10.87 6.36
C GLY A 161 -1.36 11.47 6.23
N ILE A 162 -0.61 11.42 7.32
CA ILE A 162 0.81 11.76 7.31
C ILE A 162 1.58 10.51 6.89
N THR A 163 2.28 10.56 5.76
CA THR A 163 3.02 9.40 5.22
C THR A 163 4.52 9.46 5.48
N ASP A 164 5.04 10.65 5.79
CA ASP A 164 6.46 10.84 6.07
C ASP A 164 6.70 12.00 7.04
N ILE A 165 7.79 11.93 7.81
CA ILE A 165 8.21 12.95 8.79
C ILE A 165 9.74 13.01 8.88
N VAL A 166 10.27 14.13 9.38
CA VAL A 166 11.66 14.25 9.82
C VAL A 166 11.67 14.35 11.34
N VAL A 167 12.33 13.41 12.03
CA VAL A 167 12.50 13.42 13.48
C VAL A 167 13.74 14.23 13.85
N MET A 168 13.66 15.01 14.94
CA MET A 168 14.76 15.84 15.46
C MET A 168 15.43 15.24 16.71
#